data_AF-A0A9D1QZI7-F1
#
_entry.id   AF-A0A9D1QZI7-F1
#
_cell.length_a   1.000
_cell.length_b   1.000
_cell.length_c   1.000
_cell.angle_alpha   90.00
_cell.angle_beta   90.00
_cell.angle_gamma   90.00
#
_symmetry.space_group_name_H-M   'P 1'
#
loop_
_entity.id
_entity.type
_entity.pdbx_description
1 polymer ?
#
loop_
_entity_poly.entity_id
_entity_poly.type
_entity_poly.pdbx_seq_one_letter_code
_entity_poly.pdbx_strand_id
1 'polypeptide(L)'
;MEFTGTIWLPFPQLGISQLYLDEAKLEAVKGWFRPSRIGELAPLPVHDFGSGRYTLTDGHTRAFAAVQAGLTHIPVRYDADELVAGETGRRLYAADIAWCDRFRLKHVGDLSGRILPHSQYQKRWIGRCDRSYQLLTQTSEDERSMMQRKAPGLYLYGANADLTVLYFENAAGDLFAYENGALALEQGVRAGRDRP
;
A
#
# COMPACT_ATOMS: atom_id res chain seq x y z
N MET A 1 -2.22 14.18 -13.85
CA MET A 1 -3.00 15.33 -14.34
C MET A 1 -4.19 15.49 -13.41
N GLU A 2 -4.48 16.68 -12.89
CA GLU A 2 -5.65 16.90 -12.03
C GLU A 2 -6.94 16.98 -12.85
N PHE A 3 -8.06 16.56 -12.26
CA PHE A 3 -9.39 16.68 -12.88
C PHE A 3 -10.47 16.97 -11.84
N THR A 4 -11.56 17.58 -12.26
CA THR A 4 -12.72 17.86 -11.41
C THR A 4 -13.88 16.91 -11.70
N GLY A 5 -14.72 16.68 -10.69
CA GLY A 5 -15.88 15.80 -10.81
C GLY A 5 -15.53 14.31 -10.78
N THR A 6 -16.37 13.50 -11.42
CA THR A 6 -16.21 12.05 -11.49
C THR A 6 -15.90 11.62 -12.92
N ILE A 7 -14.89 10.77 -13.08
CA ILE A 7 -14.60 10.09 -14.34
C ILE A 7 -14.65 8.59 -14.12
N TRP A 8 -14.82 7.82 -15.20
CA TRP A 8 -14.79 6.36 -15.15
C TRP A 8 -13.46 5.87 -15.68
N LEU A 9 -12.73 5.11 -14.87
CA LEU A 9 -11.45 4.52 -15.28
C LEU A 9 -11.58 3.01 -15.42
N PRO A 10 -10.99 2.42 -16.47
CA PRO A 10 -10.86 0.98 -16.56
C PRO A 10 -9.83 0.47 -15.54
N PHE A 11 -10.09 -0.68 -14.91
CA PHE A 11 -9.19 -1.23 -13.88
C PHE A 11 -7.72 -1.40 -14.31
N PRO A 12 -7.40 -1.79 -15.57
CA PRO A 12 -6.01 -1.81 -16.03
C PRO A 12 -5.27 -0.47 -15.93
N GLN A 13 -5.97 0.66 -16.03
CA GLN A 13 -5.35 1.99 -15.92
C GLN A 13 -5.21 2.45 -14.46
N LEU A 14 -5.93 1.82 -13.52
CA LEU A 14 -5.96 2.19 -12.12
C LEU A 14 -4.82 1.55 -11.32
N GLY A 15 -3.97 2.37 -10.73
CA GLY A 15 -2.89 1.95 -9.83
C GLY A 15 -3.37 1.63 -8.42
N ILE A 16 -2.50 0.92 -7.69
CA ILE A 16 -2.69 0.59 -6.28
C ILE A 16 -1.49 1.11 -5.47
N SER A 17 -1.75 1.28 -4.17
CA SER A 17 -0.83 1.81 -3.16
C SER A 17 -0.96 1.00 -1.86
N GLN A 18 -1.48 -0.23 -1.96
CA GLN A 18 -1.77 -1.09 -0.84
C GLN A 18 -1.36 -2.52 -1.16
N LEU A 19 -0.61 -3.16 -0.25
CA LEU A 19 -0.12 -4.52 -0.46
C LEU A 19 -1.14 -5.60 -0.11
N TYR A 20 -1.97 -5.38 0.90
CA TYR A 20 -2.86 -6.41 1.44
C TYR A 20 -4.27 -5.90 1.61
N LEU A 21 -5.27 -6.77 1.54
CA LEU A 21 -6.64 -6.47 1.92
C LEU A 21 -6.97 -7.11 3.28
N ASP A 22 -7.83 -6.46 4.04
CA ASP A 22 -8.42 -7.01 5.25
C ASP A 22 -9.63 -7.88 4.88
N GLU A 23 -9.60 -9.15 5.27
CA GLU A 23 -10.68 -10.10 5.01
C GLU A 23 -12.03 -9.65 5.60
N ALA A 24 -12.05 -9.18 6.84
CA ALA A 24 -13.28 -8.74 7.49
C ALA A 24 -13.86 -7.49 6.81
N LYS A 25 -12.99 -6.56 6.39
CA LYS A 25 -13.41 -5.38 5.60
C LYS A 25 -13.96 -5.80 4.24
N LEU A 26 -13.33 -6.78 3.58
CA LEU A 26 -13.78 -7.29 2.29
C LEU A 26 -15.16 -7.96 2.38
N GLU A 27 -15.38 -8.81 3.39
CA GLU A 27 -16.68 -9.43 3.62
C GLU A 27 -17.77 -8.40 3.94
N ALA A 28 -17.45 -7.38 4.76
CA ALA A 28 -18.35 -6.28 5.01
C ALA A 28 -18.73 -5.55 3.71
N VAL A 29 -17.76 -5.25 2.84
CA VAL A 29 -18.00 -4.65 1.52
C VAL A 29 -18.90 -5.53 0.66
N LYS A 30 -18.62 -6.83 0.55
CA LYS A 30 -19.45 -7.77 -0.21
C LYS A 30 -20.90 -7.82 0.28
N GLY A 31 -21.13 -7.64 1.59
CA GLY A 31 -22.46 -7.62 2.19
C GLY A 31 -23.39 -6.56 1.57
N TRP A 32 -22.87 -5.37 1.30
CA TRP A 32 -23.67 -4.24 0.76
C TRP A 32 -23.36 -3.88 -0.70
N PHE A 33 -22.23 -4.32 -1.26
CA PHE A 33 -21.84 -3.98 -2.62
C PHE A 33 -22.82 -4.58 -3.64
N ARG A 34 -23.39 -3.74 -4.50
CA ARG A 34 -24.32 -4.14 -5.56
C ARG A 34 -23.78 -3.60 -6.89
N PRO A 35 -23.24 -4.45 -7.78
CA PRO A 35 -22.64 -4.01 -9.05
C PRO A 35 -23.60 -3.19 -9.92
N SER A 36 -24.90 -3.52 -9.89
CA SER A 36 -25.94 -2.79 -10.61
C SER A 36 -26.15 -1.35 -10.14
N ARG A 37 -25.67 -1.00 -8.94
CA ARG A 37 -25.76 0.35 -8.33
C ARG A 37 -24.41 1.06 -8.25
N ILE A 38 -23.41 0.63 -9.01
CA ILE A 38 -22.06 1.19 -8.96
C ILE A 38 -22.04 2.71 -9.23
N GLY A 39 -22.95 3.21 -10.09
CA GLY A 39 -23.09 4.65 -10.36
C GLY A 39 -23.70 5.46 -9.21
N GLU A 40 -24.31 4.82 -8.21
CA GLU A 40 -24.85 5.47 -7.02
C GLU A 40 -23.82 5.53 -5.87
N LEU A 41 -22.73 4.75 -5.97
CA LEU A 41 -21.69 4.73 -4.95
C LEU A 41 -20.77 5.94 -5.10
N ALA A 42 -20.31 6.48 -3.98
CA ALA A 42 -19.31 7.55 -3.99
C ALA A 42 -18.05 7.10 -4.77
N PRO A 43 -17.52 7.92 -5.69
CA PRO A 43 -16.35 7.57 -6.49
C PRO A 43 -15.12 7.29 -5.62
N LEU A 44 -14.20 6.46 -6.12
CA LEU A 44 -12.93 6.19 -5.41
C LEU A 44 -11.98 7.37 -5.55
N PRO A 45 -11.29 7.79 -4.47
CA PRO A 45 -10.29 8.83 -4.56
C PRO A 45 -9.01 8.30 -5.25
N VAL A 46 -8.47 9.09 -6.17
CA VAL A 46 -7.23 8.78 -6.91
C VAL A 46 -6.33 10.00 -7.01
N HIS A 47 -5.02 9.76 -7.04
CA HIS A 47 -4.03 10.81 -7.27
C HIS A 47 -2.99 10.34 -8.30
N ASP A 48 -2.41 11.28 -9.04
CA ASP A 48 -1.28 11.01 -9.94
C ASP A 48 0.02 11.50 -9.28
N PHE A 49 0.81 10.56 -8.77
CA PHE A 49 2.06 10.84 -8.07
C PHE A 49 3.24 11.19 -9.01
N GLY A 50 2.97 11.52 -10.27
CA GLY A 50 3.95 11.98 -11.26
C GLY A 50 4.30 10.95 -12.33
N SER A 51 3.63 9.80 -12.34
CA SER A 51 3.84 8.74 -13.35
C SER A 51 2.88 8.86 -14.54
N GLY A 52 1.91 9.76 -14.49
CA GLY A 52 0.82 9.83 -15.47
C GLY A 52 -0.25 8.76 -15.22
N ARG A 53 -0.16 8.00 -14.13
CA ARG A 53 -1.09 6.93 -13.78
C ARG A 53 -1.85 7.28 -12.50
N TYR A 54 -3.17 7.36 -12.60
CA TYR A 54 -4.04 7.52 -11.44
C TYR A 54 -3.95 6.30 -10.53
N THR A 55 -3.60 6.54 -9.28
CA THR A 55 -3.41 5.51 -8.25
C THR A 55 -4.41 5.75 -7.13
N LEU A 56 -5.06 4.68 -6.66
CA LEU A 56 -5.98 4.76 -5.53
C LEU A 56 -5.27 5.31 -4.30
N THR A 57 -5.86 6.29 -3.64
CA THR A 57 -5.42 6.78 -2.33
C THR A 57 -6.19 6.07 -1.22
N ASP A 58 -7.43 5.67 -1.50
CA ASP A 58 -8.25 4.78 -0.66
C ASP A 58 -9.23 3.99 -1.54
N GLY A 59 -9.92 3.02 -0.96
CA GLY A 59 -10.99 2.28 -1.59
C GLY A 59 -10.56 0.99 -2.28
N HIS A 60 -9.34 0.49 -2.05
CA HIS A 60 -8.82 -0.74 -2.67
C HIS A 60 -9.71 -1.95 -2.41
N THR A 61 -10.28 -2.10 -1.20
CA THR A 61 -11.23 -3.18 -0.90
C THR A 61 -12.49 -3.12 -1.78
N ARG A 62 -13.01 -1.91 -2.02
CA ARG A 62 -14.19 -1.68 -2.85
C ARG A 62 -13.88 -1.85 -4.34
N ALA A 63 -12.71 -1.37 -4.78
CA ALA A 63 -12.20 -1.62 -6.11
C ALA A 63 -12.08 -3.13 -6.37
N PHE A 64 -11.54 -3.87 -5.40
CA PHE A 64 -11.37 -5.31 -5.50
C PHE A 64 -12.71 -6.05 -5.57
N ALA A 65 -13.68 -5.70 -4.72
CA ALA A 65 -15.03 -6.26 -4.81
C ALA A 65 -15.69 -5.99 -6.17
N ALA A 66 -15.46 -4.81 -6.76
CA ALA A 66 -15.95 -4.47 -8.09
C ALA A 66 -15.31 -5.34 -9.20
N VAL A 67 -14.00 -5.58 -9.13
CA VAL A 67 -13.30 -6.52 -10.02
C VAL A 67 -13.85 -7.94 -9.87
N GLN A 68 -14.05 -8.41 -8.64
CA GLN A 68 -14.62 -9.75 -8.39
C GLN A 68 -16.04 -9.89 -8.93
N ALA A 69 -16.80 -8.80 -9.00
CA ALA A 69 -18.13 -8.76 -9.59
C ALA A 69 -18.14 -8.66 -11.13
N GLY A 70 -16.98 -8.69 -11.79
CA GLY A 70 -16.86 -8.64 -13.25
C GLY A 70 -17.00 -7.24 -13.84
N LEU A 71 -16.92 -6.17 -13.03
CA LEU A 71 -16.89 -4.82 -13.56
C LEU A 71 -15.57 -4.53 -14.26
N THR A 72 -15.62 -3.74 -15.33
CA THR A 72 -14.43 -3.34 -16.10
C THR A 72 -13.97 -1.92 -15.79
N HIS A 73 -14.87 -1.09 -15.25
CA HIS A 73 -14.64 0.32 -14.93
C HIS A 73 -15.16 0.66 -13.54
N ILE A 74 -14.63 1.73 -12.96
CA ILE A 74 -15.07 2.25 -11.66
C ILE A 74 -15.09 3.78 -11.68
N PRO A 75 -16.08 4.43 -11.04
CA PRO A 75 -16.08 5.88 -10.91
C PRO A 75 -15.00 6.32 -9.93
N VAL A 76 -14.22 7.31 -10.33
CA VAL A 76 -13.14 7.89 -9.53
C VAL A 76 -13.24 9.42 -9.47
N ARG A 77 -12.68 10.00 -8.42
CA ARG A 77 -12.52 11.45 -8.23
C ARG A 77 -11.06 11.76 -7.93
N TYR A 78 -10.58 12.91 -8.36
CA TYR A 78 -9.23 13.34 -8.01
C TYR A 78 -9.16 13.66 -6.51
N ASP A 79 -8.10 13.18 -5.87
CA ASP A 79 -7.82 13.40 -4.46
C ASP A 79 -6.77 14.49 -4.32
N ALA A 80 -7.22 15.69 -3.96
CA ALA A 80 -6.39 16.86 -3.72
C ALA A 80 -6.26 17.18 -2.22
N ASP A 81 -6.62 16.24 -1.34
CA ASP A 81 -6.44 16.43 0.10
C ASP A 81 -4.96 16.65 0.43
N GLU A 82 -4.65 17.57 1.33
CA GLU A 82 -3.27 17.90 1.72
C GLU A 82 -2.52 16.68 2.28
N LEU A 83 -3.23 15.75 2.93
CA LEU A 83 -2.65 14.49 3.41
C LEU A 83 -2.16 13.57 2.29
N VAL A 84 -2.62 13.82 1.05
CA VAL A 84 -2.24 13.08 -0.16
C VAL A 84 -1.30 13.91 -1.03
N ALA A 85 -1.72 15.13 -1.37
CA ALA A 85 -1.06 16.00 -2.34
C ALA A 85 0.12 16.78 -1.74
N GLY A 86 0.14 16.97 -0.42
CA GLY A 86 1.25 17.60 0.31
C GLY A 86 2.54 16.80 0.21
N GLU A 87 3.67 17.43 0.52
CA GLU A 87 5.00 16.84 0.39
C GLU A 87 5.12 15.50 1.14
N THR A 88 4.67 15.47 2.40
CA THR A 88 4.69 14.27 3.24
C THR A 88 3.81 13.16 2.66
N GLY A 89 2.58 13.50 2.23
CA GLY A 89 1.65 12.55 1.62
C GLY A 89 2.24 11.91 0.37
N ARG A 90 2.76 12.73 -0.55
CA ARG A 90 3.39 12.27 -1.78
C ARG A 90 4.57 11.34 -1.52
N ARG A 91 5.38 11.62 -0.50
CA ARG A 91 6.52 10.76 -0.10
C ARG A 91 6.04 9.41 0.45
N LEU A 92 4.99 9.40 1.28
CA LEU A 92 4.41 8.17 1.84
C LEU A 92 3.82 7.28 0.74
N TYR A 93 2.96 7.85 -0.12
CA TYR A 93 2.37 7.10 -1.23
C TYR A 93 3.41 6.64 -2.26
N ALA A 94 4.47 7.42 -2.52
CA ALA A 94 5.57 6.98 -3.36
C ALA A 94 6.26 5.73 -2.79
N ALA A 95 6.43 5.65 -1.46
CA ALA A 95 6.97 4.46 -0.80
C ALA A 95 6.02 3.26 -0.92
N ASP A 96 4.72 3.47 -0.71
CA ASP A 96 3.70 2.42 -0.85
C ASP A 96 3.64 1.85 -2.29
N ILE A 97 3.69 2.73 -3.29
CA ILE A 97 3.74 2.36 -4.71
C ILE A 97 5.03 1.61 -5.03
N ALA A 98 6.18 2.09 -4.53
CA ALA A 98 7.45 1.39 -4.71
C ALA A 98 7.42 -0.03 -4.10
N TRP A 99 6.72 -0.23 -2.98
CA TRP A 99 6.51 -1.58 -2.45
C TRP A 99 5.61 -2.42 -3.35
N CYS A 100 4.53 -1.86 -3.88
CA CYS A 100 3.68 -2.56 -4.83
C CYS A 100 4.51 -3.04 -6.03
N ASP A 101 5.36 -2.18 -6.59
CA ASP A 101 6.26 -2.53 -7.70
C ASP A 101 7.27 -3.63 -7.33
N ARG A 102 7.87 -3.56 -6.13
CA ARG A 102 8.79 -4.61 -5.63
C ARG A 102 8.12 -5.97 -5.57
N PHE A 103 6.84 -6.00 -5.22
CA PHE A 103 6.02 -7.21 -5.16
C PHE A 103 5.27 -7.52 -6.46
N ARG A 104 5.54 -6.77 -7.53
CA ARG A 104 4.91 -6.90 -8.86
C ARG A 104 3.39 -6.76 -8.82
N LEU A 105 2.88 -5.94 -7.91
CA LEU A 105 1.46 -5.62 -7.80
C LEU A 105 1.20 -4.31 -8.54
N LYS A 106 0.51 -4.39 -9.67
CA LYS A 106 0.26 -3.24 -10.54
C LYS A 106 -1.21 -2.85 -10.54
N HIS A 107 -2.10 -3.82 -10.46
CA HIS A 107 -3.53 -3.64 -10.64
C HIS A 107 -4.31 -4.18 -9.45
N VAL A 108 -5.54 -3.71 -9.30
CA VAL A 108 -6.45 -4.14 -8.23
C VAL A 108 -6.60 -5.67 -8.17
N GLY A 109 -6.62 -6.35 -9.31
CA GLY A 109 -6.73 -7.82 -9.37
C GLY A 109 -5.55 -8.58 -8.76
N ASP A 110 -4.36 -7.96 -8.69
CA ASP A 110 -3.17 -8.56 -8.10
C ASP A 110 -3.29 -8.74 -6.57
N LEU A 111 -4.32 -8.15 -5.95
CA LEU A 111 -4.63 -8.29 -4.53
C LEU A 111 -5.37 -9.59 -4.19
N SER A 112 -5.76 -10.40 -5.18
CA SER A 112 -6.53 -11.63 -4.98
C SER A 112 -5.86 -12.65 -4.07
N GLY A 113 -4.53 -12.77 -4.12
CA GLY A 113 -3.72 -13.62 -3.23
C GLY A 113 -3.20 -12.89 -1.99
N ARG A 114 -3.71 -11.70 -1.67
CA ARG A 114 -3.15 -10.83 -0.61
C ARG A 114 -4.21 -10.40 0.40
N ILE A 115 -5.15 -11.28 0.68
CA ILE A 115 -6.20 -11.07 1.67
C ILE A 115 -5.74 -11.69 2.98
N LEU A 116 -5.75 -10.91 4.06
CA LEU A 116 -5.26 -11.33 5.36
C LEU A 116 -6.36 -11.28 6.41
N PRO A 117 -6.34 -12.20 7.41
CA PRO A 117 -7.12 -12.02 8.63
C PRO A 117 -6.80 -10.67 9.27
N HIS A 118 -7.80 -10.03 9.89
CA HIS A 118 -7.69 -8.68 10.46
C HIS A 118 -6.41 -8.47 11.30
N SER A 119 -6.09 -9.40 12.20
CA SER A 119 -4.91 -9.30 13.07
C SER A 119 -3.58 -9.33 12.29
N GLN A 120 -3.52 -10.05 11.17
CA GLN A 120 -2.36 -10.06 10.28
C GLN A 120 -2.32 -8.82 9.39
N TYR A 121 -3.46 -8.33 8.92
CA TYR A 121 -3.55 -7.06 8.18
C TYR A 121 -3.05 -5.88 9.03
N GLN A 122 -3.46 -5.79 10.29
CA GLN A 122 -2.98 -4.77 11.23
C GLN A 122 -1.45 -4.79 11.36
N LYS A 123 -0.84 -5.97 11.45
CA LYS A 123 0.62 -6.08 11.59
C LYS A 123 1.37 -5.84 10.28
N ARG A 124 0.93 -6.46 9.19
CA ARG A 124 1.66 -6.53 7.92
C ARG A 124 1.41 -5.34 7.00
N TRP A 125 0.29 -4.65 7.17
CA TRP A 125 -0.03 -3.44 6.42
C TRP A 125 -0.01 -2.20 7.29
N ILE A 126 -0.90 -2.09 8.29
CA ILE A 126 -0.99 -0.86 9.10
C ILE A 126 0.33 -0.59 9.84
N GLY A 127 0.87 -1.58 10.55
CA GLY A 127 2.17 -1.44 11.22
C GLY A 127 3.34 -1.19 10.25
N ARG A 128 3.23 -1.62 8.99
CA ARG A 128 4.24 -1.32 7.96
C ARG A 128 4.18 0.16 7.57
N CYS A 129 2.98 0.68 7.30
CA CYS A 129 2.76 2.08 7.00
C CYS A 129 3.21 2.97 8.17
N ASP A 130 2.91 2.58 9.41
CA ASP A 130 3.37 3.30 10.61
C ASP A 130 4.90 3.37 10.68
N ARG A 131 5.59 2.25 10.48
CA ARG A 131 7.07 2.21 10.48
C ARG A 131 7.67 3.08 9.37
N SER A 132 7.05 3.08 8.19
CA SER A 132 7.46 3.94 7.07
C SER A 132 7.22 5.42 7.37
N TYR A 133 6.10 5.74 8.01
CA TYR A 133 5.81 7.10 8.48
C TYR A 133 6.90 7.59 9.43
N GLN A 134 7.27 6.79 10.44
CA GLN A 134 8.34 7.16 11.36
C GLN A 134 9.67 7.39 10.63
N LEU A 135 10.03 6.48 9.71
CA LEU A 135 11.25 6.63 8.94
C LEU A 135 11.23 7.89 8.07
N LEU A 136 10.20 8.07 7.25
CA LEU A 136 10.18 9.13 6.23
C LEU A 136 10.00 10.52 6.82
N THR A 137 9.25 10.66 7.91
CA THR A 137 9.00 11.98 8.52
C THR A 137 10.11 12.45 9.45
N GLN A 138 10.90 11.53 10.00
CA GLN A 138 11.95 11.86 10.97
C GLN A 138 13.38 11.83 10.39
N THR A 139 13.54 11.55 9.10
CA THR A 139 14.86 11.45 8.48
C THR A 139 14.94 12.21 7.17
N SER A 140 16.16 12.63 6.83
CA SER A 140 16.57 13.08 5.50
C SER A 140 16.91 11.89 4.59
N GLU A 141 17.06 12.16 3.29
CA GLU A 141 17.50 11.13 2.32
C GLU A 141 18.92 10.62 2.61
N ASP A 142 19.81 11.51 3.06
CA ASP A 142 21.17 11.14 3.42
C ASP A 142 21.20 10.22 4.64
N GLU A 143 20.44 10.54 5.69
CA GLU A 143 20.30 9.68 6.87
C GLU A 143 19.74 8.30 6.50
N ARG A 144 18.68 8.24 5.68
CA ARG A 144 18.14 6.97 5.18
C ARG A 144 19.17 6.18 4.38
N SER A 145 19.96 6.86 3.55
CA SER A 145 21.04 6.22 2.79
C SER A 145 22.11 5.66 3.71
N MET A 146 22.40 6.30 4.85
CA MET A 146 23.30 5.76 5.88
C MET A 146 22.69 4.57 6.61
N MET A 147 21.42 4.67 7.01
CA MET A 147 20.68 3.62 7.68
C MET A 147 20.56 2.37 6.81
N GLN A 148 20.30 2.52 5.52
CA GLN A 148 20.24 1.44 4.54
C GLN A 148 21.53 0.63 4.47
N ARG A 149 22.71 1.24 4.70
CA ARG A 149 24.00 0.54 4.70
C ARG A 149 24.19 -0.41 5.88
N LYS A 150 23.35 -0.33 6.92
CA LYS A 150 23.43 -1.22 8.10
C LYS A 150 23.03 -2.67 7.79
N ALA A 151 22.24 -2.90 6.75
CA ALA A 151 21.90 -4.23 6.27
C ALA A 151 21.99 -4.31 4.74
N PRO A 152 23.21 -4.45 4.18
CA PRO A 152 23.40 -4.55 2.73
C PRO A 152 22.60 -5.71 2.13
N GLY A 153 21.95 -5.47 0.99
CA GLY A 153 21.14 -6.47 0.29
C GLY A 153 19.70 -6.60 0.80
N LEU A 154 19.35 -5.97 1.92
CA LEU A 154 17.96 -5.79 2.34
C LEU A 154 17.46 -4.40 1.98
N TYR A 155 16.14 -4.21 1.97
CA TYR A 155 15.49 -2.93 1.71
C TYR A 155 14.98 -2.33 3.01
N LEU A 156 15.47 -1.14 3.36
CA LEU A 156 15.00 -0.37 4.51
C LEU A 156 13.60 0.18 4.18
N TYR A 157 12.59 -0.24 4.94
CA TYR A 157 11.21 0.19 4.71
C TYR A 157 10.60 0.97 5.87
N GLY A 158 11.24 0.99 7.04
CA GLY A 158 10.69 1.72 8.18
C GLY A 158 11.61 1.77 9.39
N ALA A 159 11.16 2.48 10.41
CA ALA A 159 11.81 2.61 11.72
C ALA A 159 10.75 2.62 12.84
N ASN A 160 11.16 2.45 14.08
CA ASN A 160 10.32 2.77 15.23
C ASN A 160 10.38 4.28 15.52
N ALA A 161 9.57 4.74 16.48
CA ALA A 161 9.35 6.17 16.73
C ALA A 161 10.59 6.94 17.21
N ASP A 162 11.58 6.29 17.84
CA ASP A 162 12.82 6.92 18.31
C ASP A 162 14.05 6.57 17.44
N LEU A 163 13.81 5.92 16.29
CA LEU A 163 14.82 5.48 15.32
C LEU A 163 15.88 4.51 15.87
N THR A 164 15.64 3.90 17.03
CA THR A 164 16.56 2.90 17.61
C THR A 164 16.45 1.52 16.94
N VAL A 165 15.31 1.24 16.31
CA VAL A 165 15.05 0.01 15.55
C VAL A 165 14.76 0.36 14.10
N LEU A 166 15.49 -0.27 13.17
CA LEU A 166 15.29 -0.14 11.73
C LEU A 166 14.72 -1.43 11.15
N TYR A 167 13.74 -1.31 10.27
CA TYR A 167 13.04 -2.44 9.69
C TYR A 167 13.40 -2.63 8.21
N PHE A 168 13.81 -3.85 7.90
CA PHE A 168 14.34 -4.26 6.61
C PHE A 168 13.54 -5.42 6.02
N GLU A 169 13.53 -5.52 4.69
CA GLU A 169 12.82 -6.57 3.96
C GLU A 169 13.70 -7.14 2.85
N ASN A 170 13.72 -8.48 2.71
CA ASN A 170 14.40 -9.14 1.60
C ASN A 170 13.47 -9.29 0.37
N ALA A 171 14.01 -9.76 -0.75
CA ALA A 171 13.22 -9.99 -1.97
C ALA A 171 12.14 -11.08 -1.83
N ALA A 172 12.23 -11.94 -0.81
CA ALA A 172 11.22 -12.96 -0.51
C ALA A 172 10.08 -12.44 0.39
N GLY A 173 10.17 -11.20 0.87
CA GLY A 173 9.21 -10.60 1.81
C GLY A 173 9.41 -10.99 3.27
N ASP A 174 10.56 -11.60 3.62
CA ASP A 174 10.92 -11.80 5.02
C ASP A 174 11.34 -10.47 5.64
N LEU A 175 10.89 -10.25 6.88
CA LEU A 175 11.13 -9.00 7.62
C LEU A 175 12.23 -9.17 8.65
N PHE A 176 13.05 -8.14 8.79
CA PHE A 176 14.19 -8.11 9.69
C PHE A 176 14.17 -6.81 10.50
N ALA A 177 14.58 -6.91 11.76
CA ALA A 177 14.81 -5.76 12.63
C ALA A 177 16.32 -5.63 12.88
N TYR A 178 16.84 -4.42 12.71
CA TYR A 178 18.19 -4.04 13.13
C TYR A 178 18.08 -3.21 14.41
N GLU A 179 18.67 -3.71 15.49
CA GLU A 179 18.66 -3.07 16.80
C GLU A 179 20.00 -3.36 17.51
N ASN A 180 20.56 -2.38 18.21
CA ASN A 180 21.79 -2.53 19.00
C ASN A 180 22.98 -3.18 18.25
N GLY A 181 23.10 -2.91 16.94
CA GLY A 181 24.19 -3.44 16.12
C GLY A 181 23.95 -4.86 15.56
N ALA A 182 22.81 -5.47 15.85
CA ALA A 182 22.46 -6.81 15.41
C ALA A 182 21.25 -6.79 14.48
N LEU A 183 21.29 -7.63 13.44
CA LEU A 183 20.18 -7.86 12.53
C LEU A 183 19.53 -9.21 12.87
N ALA A 184 18.22 -9.21 13.10
CA ALA A 184 17.45 -10.40 13.42
C ALA A 184 16.21 -10.53 12.53
N LEU A 185 15.83 -11.76 12.20
CA LEU A 185 14.55 -12.04 11.53
C LEU A 185 13.40 -11.77 12.50
N GLU A 186 12.36 -11.04 12.07
CA GLU A 186 11.17 -10.83 12.89
C GLU A 186 10.41 -12.16 13.09
N GLN A 187 10.30 -12.62 14.34
CA GLN A 187 9.59 -13.86 14.63
C GLN A 187 8.10 -13.74 14.28
N GLY A 188 7.56 -14.76 13.58
CA GLY A 188 6.13 -14.83 13.24
C GLY A 188 5.72 -14.14 11.93
N VAL A 189 6.65 -13.52 11.20
CA VAL A 189 6.39 -12.96 9.86
C VAL A 189 7.18 -13.73 8.80
N ARG A 190 6.84 -15.02 8.60
CA ARG A 190 7.12 -15.64 7.31
C ARG A 190 6.14 -15.03 6.31
N ALA A 191 6.63 -14.45 5.22
CA ALA A 191 5.79 -14.23 4.04
C ALA A 191 5.10 -15.56 3.73
N GLY A 192 3.77 -15.54 3.58
CA GLY A 192 3.04 -16.74 3.17
C GLY A 192 3.72 -17.26 1.91
N ARG A 193 4.27 -18.46 1.97
CA ARG A 193 4.70 -19.15 0.75
C ARG A 193 3.43 -19.59 0.06
N ASP A 194 2.81 -18.67 -0.66
CA ASP A 194 1.88 -19.04 -1.70
C ASP A 194 2.74 -19.47 -2.88
N ARG A 195 3.07 -20.77 -2.90
CA ARG A 195 3.47 -21.43 -4.14
C ARG A 195 2.19 -21.69 -4.96
N PRO A 196 2.29 -21.60 -6.30
CA PRO A 196 1.15 -21.78 -7.20
C PRO A 196 0.47 -23.13 -7.03
#